data_AF-A0A6L9ILC8-F1
#
_entry.id   AF-A0A6L9ILC8-F1
#
_cell.length_a   1.000
_cell.length_b   1.000
_cell.length_c   1.000
_cell.angle_alpha   90.00
_cell.angle_beta   90.00
_cell.angle_gamma   90.00
#
_symmetry.space_group_name_H-M   'P 1'
#
loop_
_entity.id
_entity.type
_entity.pdbx_description
1 polymer ?
#
loop_
_entity_poly.entity_id
_entity_poly.type
_entity_poly.pdbx_seq_one_letter_code
_entity_poly.pdbx_strand_id
1 'polypeptide(L)'
;MLVELSEPSIAAVFGRDAYLPANRVAVQVQRLRIARQQERLLAHVTAQFDAQVIGRTDFVINNVSLVVEAAAVDVIRAFPGVQTVVRSRPMFLDSPRPTSPGTPGLP
;
A
#
# COMPACT_ATOMS: atom_id res chain seq x y z
N MET A 1 -2.99 -6.45 -2.48
CA MET A 1 -1.59 -6.75 -2.07
C MET A 1 -0.89 -5.43 -1.77
N LEU A 2 0.01 -5.40 -0.80
CA LEU A 2 0.82 -4.23 -0.44
C LEU A 2 2.27 -4.51 -0.79
N VAL A 3 2.92 -3.56 -1.46
CA VAL A 3 4.33 -3.63 -1.86
C VAL A 3 5.07 -2.49 -1.19
N GLU A 4 5.98 -2.82 -0.28
CA GLU A 4 6.88 -1.88 0.37
C GLU A 4 8.14 -1.70 -0.46
N LEU A 5 8.54 -0.44 -0.61
CA LEU A 5 9.62 -0.02 -1.48
C LEU A 5 10.79 0.55 -0.69
N SER A 6 11.97 0.50 -1.29
CA SER A 6 13.23 0.70 -0.58
C SER A 6 13.63 2.14 -0.33
N GLU A 7 13.07 3.11 -1.06
CA GLU A 7 13.29 4.51 -0.76
C GLU A 7 12.67 4.80 0.61
N PRO A 8 13.44 5.35 1.58
CA PRO A 8 12.94 5.55 2.92
C PRO A 8 11.75 6.51 2.92
N SER A 9 10.77 6.22 3.78
CA SER A 9 9.61 7.09 3.96
C SER A 9 10.01 8.44 4.55
N ILE A 10 9.12 9.42 4.45
CA ILE A 10 9.38 10.77 4.98
C ILE A 10 9.63 10.71 6.50
N ALA A 11 8.86 9.91 7.23
CA ALA A 11 9.03 9.73 8.67
C ALA A 11 10.33 9.01 9.02
N ALA A 12 10.81 8.10 8.17
CA ALA A 12 12.11 7.44 8.39
C ALA A 12 13.30 8.41 8.24
N VAL A 13 13.20 9.38 7.31
CA VAL A 13 14.28 10.36 7.06
C VAL A 13 14.22 11.54 8.04
N PHE A 14 13.03 12.10 8.27
CA PHE A 14 12.86 13.36 9.01
C PHE A 14 12.15 13.20 10.35
N GLY A 15 11.50 12.07 10.62
CA GLY A 15 10.72 11.87 11.84
C GLY A 15 9.68 12.98 12.07
N ARG A 16 9.71 13.57 13.27
CA ARG A 16 8.85 14.70 13.64
C ARG A 16 9.27 16.02 12.98
N ASP A 17 10.51 16.12 12.52
CA ASP A 17 11.04 17.34 11.92
C ASP A 17 10.54 17.57 10.50
N ALA A 18 9.84 16.58 9.92
CA ALA A 18 9.17 16.70 8.62
C ALA A 18 8.17 17.88 8.56
N TYR A 19 7.65 18.30 9.72
CA TYR A 19 6.69 19.40 9.83
C TYR A 19 7.35 20.77 10.03
N LEU A 20 8.67 20.83 10.25
CA LEU A 20 9.37 22.09 10.40
C LEU A 20 9.44 22.84 9.06
N PRO A 21 9.09 24.13 9.00
CA PRO A 21 9.14 24.91 7.76
C PRO A 21 10.51 24.89 7.08
N ALA A 22 11.59 24.87 7.86
CA ALA A 22 12.97 24.80 7.38
C ALA A 22 13.25 23.53 6.54
N ASN A 23 12.53 22.44 6.80
CA ASN A 23 12.71 21.16 6.10
C ASN A 23 11.81 21.01 4.87
N ARG A 24 10.97 22.00 4.55
CA ARG A 24 9.95 21.89 3.48
C ARG A 24 10.55 21.43 2.14
N VAL A 25 11.68 22.00 1.73
CA VAL A 25 12.34 21.65 0.47
C VAL A 25 12.88 20.21 0.52
N ALA A 26 13.55 19.83 1.61
CA ALA A 26 14.10 18.48 1.77
C ALA A 26 12.99 17.41 1.78
N VAL A 27 11.87 17.68 2.44
CA VAL A 27 10.69 16.80 2.43
C VAL A 27 10.09 16.66 1.03
N GLN A 28 10.02 17.75 0.25
CA GLN A 28 9.56 17.67 -1.14
C GLN A 28 10.51 16.85 -2.02
N VAL A 29 11.83 17.02 -1.85
CA VAL A 29 12.83 16.19 -2.53
C VAL A 29 12.62 14.72 -2.19
N GLN A 30 12.38 14.38 -0.92
CA GLN A 30 12.12 13.00 -0.52
C GLN A 30 10.82 12.45 -1.11
N ARG A 31 9.74 13.25 -1.14
CA ARG A 31 8.49 12.90 -1.82
C ARG A 31 8.70 12.58 -3.29
N LEU A 32 9.53 13.35 -3.99
CA LEU A 32 9.84 13.11 -5.41
C LEU A 32 10.62 11.81 -5.62
N ARG A 33 11.56 11.46 -4.73
CA ARG A 33 12.28 10.18 -4.80
C ARG A 33 11.33 9.00 -4.60
N ILE A 34 10.48 9.08 -3.60
CA ILE A 34 9.44 8.08 -3.32
C ILE A 34 8.51 7.95 -4.53
N ALA A 35 7.98 9.07 -5.03
CA ALA A 35 7.07 9.08 -6.17
C ALA A 35 7.71 8.43 -7.41
N ARG A 36 8.96 8.76 -7.71
CA ARG A 36 9.71 8.18 -8.82
C ARG A 36 9.90 6.67 -8.66
N GLN A 37 10.19 6.19 -7.46
CA GLN A 37 10.35 4.75 -7.23
C GLN A 37 9.01 4.01 -7.40
N GLN A 38 7.94 4.57 -6.84
CA GLN A 38 6.59 4.04 -6.99
C GLN A 38 6.16 4.00 -8.46
N GLU A 39 6.42 5.06 -9.24
CA GLU A 39 6.11 5.12 -10.66
C GLU A 39 6.88 4.08 -11.47
N ARG A 40 8.15 3.81 -11.14
CA ARG A 40 8.92 2.75 -11.79
C ARG A 40 8.32 1.37 -11.55
N LEU A 41 7.91 1.08 -10.30
CA LEU A 41 7.20 -0.16 -9.99
C LEU A 41 5.89 -0.21 -10.77
N LEU A 42 5.08 0.85 -10.71
CA LEU A 42 3.78 0.88 -11.38
C LEU A 42 3.91 0.66 -12.88
N ALA A 43 4.81 1.39 -13.55
CA ALA A 43 5.04 1.22 -14.98
C ALA A 43 5.46 -0.21 -15.33
N HIS A 44 6.31 -0.84 -14.51
CA HIS A 44 6.71 -2.23 -14.72
C HIS A 44 5.53 -3.20 -14.57
N VAL A 45 4.73 -3.03 -13.52
CA VAL A 45 3.66 -3.95 -13.19
C VAL A 45 2.46 -3.76 -14.13
N THR A 46 2.07 -2.53 -14.48
CA THR A 46 0.95 -2.26 -15.40
C THR A 46 1.28 -2.63 -16.85
N ALA A 47 2.56 -2.63 -17.23
CA ALA A 47 2.96 -3.06 -18.57
C ALA A 47 2.92 -4.59 -18.73
N GLN A 48 3.08 -5.34 -17.64
CA GLN A 48 3.17 -6.81 -17.67
C GLN A 48 1.91 -7.49 -17.16
N PHE A 49 1.13 -6.82 -16.33
CA PHE A 49 -0.05 -7.34 -15.66
C PHE A 49 -1.17 -6.30 -15.68
N ASP A 50 -2.43 -6.75 -15.70
CA ASP A 50 -3.60 -5.88 -15.57
C ASP A 50 -3.77 -5.43 -14.10
N ALA A 51 -2.80 -4.64 -13.63
CA ALA A 51 -2.67 -4.28 -12.23
C ALA A 51 -3.47 -3.02 -11.90
N GLN A 52 -4.38 -3.12 -10.93
CA GLN A 52 -5.13 -1.98 -10.43
C GLN A 52 -4.47 -1.38 -9.19
N VAL A 53 -4.22 -0.08 -9.21
CA VAL A 53 -3.70 0.65 -8.04
C VAL A 53 -4.85 1.06 -7.12
N ILE A 54 -4.78 0.65 -5.85
CA ILE A 54 -5.80 0.99 -4.83
C ILE A 54 -5.32 2.12 -3.92
N GLY A 55 -4.00 2.26 -3.73
CA GLY A 55 -3.46 3.27 -2.84
C GLY A 55 -1.96 3.39 -2.89
N ARG A 56 -1.45 4.53 -2.41
CA ARG A 56 -0.03 4.85 -2.30
C ARG A 56 0.19 5.56 -0.98
N THR A 57 1.28 5.23 -0.29
CA THR A 57 1.71 5.97 0.90
C THR A 57 3.19 6.32 0.80
N ASP A 58 3.56 7.47 1.38
CA ASP A 58 4.92 8.00 1.34
C ASP A 58 5.44 8.43 2.73
N PHE A 59 4.53 8.71 3.67
CA PHE A 59 4.89 9.33 4.94
C PHE A 59 5.43 8.33 5.96
N VAL A 60 4.62 7.35 6.37
CA VAL A 60 5.00 6.36 7.40
C VAL A 60 5.78 5.22 6.76
N ILE A 61 5.25 4.69 5.67
CA ILE A 61 5.84 3.62 4.87
C ILE A 61 5.82 4.11 3.43
N ASN A 62 6.85 3.79 2.66
CA ASN A 62 6.81 3.93 1.21
C ASN A 62 6.19 2.66 0.63
N ASN A 63 4.91 2.70 0.28
CA ASN A 63 4.24 1.55 -0.30
C ASN A 63 3.27 1.88 -1.43
N VAL A 64 2.98 0.83 -2.21
CA VAL A 64 1.92 0.81 -3.22
C VAL A 64 1.00 -0.37 -2.93
N SER A 65 -0.30 -0.10 -2.89
CA SER A 65 -1.34 -1.12 -2.77
C SER A 65 -1.92 -1.43 -4.15
N LEU A 66 -1.88 -2.71 -4.53
CA LEU A 66 -2.24 -3.20 -5.86
C LEU A 66 -3.22 -4.38 -5.78
N VAL A 67 -4.17 -4.45 -6.73
CA VAL A 67 -4.85 -5.70 -7.11
C VAL A 67 -4.13 -6.23 -8.34
N VAL A 68 -3.65 -7.47 -8.25
CA VAL A 68 -2.96 -8.18 -9.33
C VAL A 68 -3.29 -9.66 -9.25
N GLU A 69 -3.13 -10.37 -10.36
CA GLU A 69 -3.17 -11.82 -10.39
C GLU A 69 -2.05 -12.43 -9.54
N ALA A 70 -2.27 -13.64 -9.04
CA ALA A 70 -1.31 -14.33 -8.18
C ALA A 70 0.06 -14.57 -8.85
N ALA A 71 0.07 -14.74 -10.18
CA ALA A 71 1.29 -14.92 -10.97
C ALA A 71 2.20 -13.68 -10.98
N ALA A 72 1.65 -12.48 -10.79
CA ALA A 72 2.42 -11.24 -10.76
C ALA A 72 3.29 -11.10 -9.50
N VAL A 73 3.00 -11.85 -8.44
CA VAL A 73 3.61 -11.64 -7.12
C VAL A 73 5.11 -11.87 -7.13
N ASP A 74 5.58 -12.94 -7.77
CA ASP A 74 7.00 -13.27 -7.76
C ASP A 74 7.81 -12.34 -8.67
N VAL A 75 7.20 -11.84 -9.76
CA VAL A 75 7.79 -10.80 -10.60
C VAL A 75 7.91 -9.48 -9.83
N ILE A 76 6.86 -9.09 -9.09
CA ILE A 76 6.88 -7.89 -8.25
C ILE A 76 7.94 -8.02 -7.16
N ARG A 77 8.08 -9.18 -6.51
CA ARG A 77 9.14 -9.42 -5.51
C ARG A 77 10.55 -9.28 -6.07
N ALA A 78 10.75 -9.65 -7.33
CA ALA A 78 12.04 -9.54 -8.01
C ALA A 78 12.34 -8.12 -8.50
N PHE A 79 11.38 -7.19 -8.44
CA PHE A 79 11.58 -5.84 -8.95
C PHE A 79 12.61 -5.05 -8.11
N PRO A 80 13.61 -4.41 -8.74
CA PRO A 80 14.60 -3.63 -8.01
C PRO A 80 13.99 -2.53 -7.15
N GLY A 81 14.27 -2.60 -5.85
CA GLY A 81 13.75 -1.65 -4.86
C GLY A 81 12.45 -2.09 -4.19
N VAL A 82 11.93 -3.28 -4.46
CA VAL A 82 10.93 -3.91 -3.58
C VAL A 82 11.63 -4.52 -2.37
N GLN A 83 11.16 -4.18 -1.17
CA GLN A 83 11.65 -4.76 0.09
C GLN A 83 10.74 -5.90 0.56
N THR A 84 9.44 -5.62 0.59
CA THR A 84 8.46 -6.54 1.17
C THR A 84 7.21 -6.57 0.29
N VAL A 85 6.64 -7.77 0.11
CA VAL A 85 5.34 -7.95 -0.54
C VAL A 85 4.40 -8.67 0.42
N VAL A 86 3.37 -7.97 0.89
CA VAL A 86 2.36 -8.49 1.80
C VAL A 86 1.07 -8.76 1.02
N ARG A 87 0.71 -10.03 0.89
CA ARG A 87 -0.59 -10.41 0.33
C ARG A 87 -1.67 -10.03 1.34
N SER A 88 -2.65 -9.25 0.89
CA SER A 88 -3.82 -9.01 1.73
C SER A 88 -4.58 -10.32 1.82
N ARG A 89 -4.80 -10.83 3.03
CA ARG A 89 -5.85 -11.83 3.22
C ARG A 89 -7.18 -11.15 2.88
N PRO A 90 -8.16 -11.84 2.28
CA PRO A 90 -9.51 -11.34 2.28
C PRO A 90 -9.88 -11.07 3.74
N MET A 91 -10.17 -9.82 4.08
CA MET A 91 -10.95 -9.54 5.28
C MET A 91 -12.32 -10.11 4.96
N PHE A 92 -12.55 -11.37 5.31
CA PHE A 92 -13.91 -11.84 5.51
C PHE A 92 -14.47 -10.97 6.62
N LEU A 93 -15.27 -9.99 6.24
CA LEU A 93 -16.26 -9.38 7.12
C LEU A 93 -17.30 -10.48 7.38
N ASP A 94 -16.91 -11.52 8.14
CA ASP A 94 -17.86 -12.40 8.81
C ASP A 94 -18.45 -11.62 9.97
N SER A 95 -19.22 -10.58 9.63
CA SER A 95 -20.24 -10.09 10.54
C SER A 95 -21.39 -11.08 10.41
N PRO A 96 -21.62 -11.99 11.39
CA PRO A 96 -22.90 -12.68 11.43
C PRO A 96 -23.99 -11.61 11.46
N ARG A 97 -24.86 -11.62 10.45
CA ARG A 97 -26.14 -10.90 10.55
C ARG A 97 -26.76 -11.34 11.88
N PRO A 98 -27.15 -10.44 12.79
CA PRO A 98 -27.98 -10.83 13.89
C PRO A 98 -29.29 -11.34 13.28
N THR A 99 -29.47 -12.65 13.26
CA THR A 99 -30.78 -13.25 13.06
C THR A 99 -31.58 -12.89 14.30
N SER A 100 -32.46 -11.91 14.17
CA SER A 100 -33.48 -11.64 15.19
C SER A 100 -34.19 -12.96 15.49
N PRO A 101 -34.29 -13.39 16.75
CA PRO A 101 -35.16 -14.49 17.10
C PRO A 101 -36.59 -14.03 16.81
N GLY A 102 -37.26 -14.69 15.86
CA GLY A 102 -38.69 -14.54 15.67
C GLY A 102 -39.38 -14.83 17.00
N THR A 103 -40.19 -13.89 17.46
CA THR A 103 -41.06 -14.02 18.62
C THR A 103 -41.95 -15.24 18.42
N PRO A 104 -41.97 -16.24 19.33
CA PRO A 104 -42.99 -17.26 19.30
C PRO A 104 -44.33 -16.61 19.63
N GLY A 105 -45.32 -16.81 18.77
CA GLY A 105 -46.70 -16.48 19.07
C GLY A 105 -47.11 -17.18 20.38
N LEU A 106 -47.66 -16.40 21.30
CA LEU A 106 -48.38 -16.92 22.47
C LEU A 106 -49.86 -17.15 22.07
N PRO A 107 -50.53 -18.15 22.69
CA PRO A 107 -51.88 -18.59 22.35
C PRO A 107 -52.95 -17.54 22.62
#